data_AF-A0A2E9R1M9-F1
#
_entry.id   AF-A0A2E9R1M9-F1
#
_cell.length_a   1.000
_cell.length_b   1.000
_cell.length_c   1.000
_cell.angle_alpha   90.00
_cell.angle_beta   90.00
_cell.angle_gamma   90.00
#
_symmetry.space_group_name_H-M   'P 1'
#
loop_
_entity.id
_entity.type
_entity.pdbx_description
1 polymer ?
#
loop_
_entity_poly.entity_id
_entity_poly.type
_entity_poly.pdbx_seq_one_letter_code
_entity_poly.pdbx_strand_id
1 'polypeptide(L)'
;MKQTSPPPSPLDVFYEHANTYNQNGILGTLSGITQSKRDQHFQALSQALKEDIQRALAGSKAESIDISHMSGVNEGDLLHVDPTTQSTTRELLPYPSARELLHAYSQSHMAFDSQQPYAPWTEPADQPPPTWLRELLLRVAYNGLWSPSGTNWQPMRMVELSAAEMRTLRDAAGLTSEHAPPGAAIIGRRTYSSVLSDIAHICLYTPRTRADVIDIGIYLLTCELTAFAYGAKPHTETIPTDKQAATNEVLIDFLLERQNKVQQEDSEHAASEQEKLAQLIELLREDKAFIDTLFSVIPPDQTWRPDLSKKTPFDRLIEARSSQRVAAPKQDVTLEEFDEIWREALPLIGREAKRIDYTAFTWHQDMPRQIGEGMFEGLYGKGADPETGRGGEGGYLSAANLDNLLTWISQQTETLPEDIQQILQASPEERLELVQDTPMPRFAIPSLLEHFLIQGGRYAAAENVLMGRRERPLSIAMFQRIVRHMLHGFGSFFLRFQNTHPITTILLSKEDEPDTALTFKTLGRMSFALSLICRARGLTSIIKEGTIEFAAELIQDLVAEHMPDRDAAALVADGKYMSRLTFQVGHPLGFDDEIHAGPTPHTGLDERIRDRRPPHAPISQHYYPHLQR
;
A
#
# COMPACT_ATOMS: atom_id res chain seq x y z
N MET A 1 45.74 3.41 30.24
CA MET A 1 44.52 4.13 29.83
C MET A 1 43.75 3.21 28.89
N LYS A 2 42.54 2.76 29.28
CA LYS A 2 41.68 2.02 28.35
C LYS A 2 41.21 3.03 27.30
N GLN A 3 41.55 2.80 26.04
CA GLN A 3 40.95 3.55 24.93
C GLN A 3 39.44 3.27 24.99
N THR A 4 38.68 4.27 25.40
CA THR A 4 37.24 4.29 25.22
C THR A 4 37.01 4.38 23.72
N SER A 5 36.33 3.38 23.15
CA SER A 5 35.87 3.44 21.77
C SER A 5 35.15 4.77 21.54
N PRO A 6 35.32 5.41 20.37
CA PRO A 6 34.51 6.57 20.04
C PRO A 6 33.03 6.21 20.18
N PRO A 7 32.18 7.12 20.66
CA PRO A 7 30.74 6.86 20.74
C PRO A 7 30.24 6.42 19.34
N PRO A 8 29.32 5.46 19.27
CA PRO A 8 28.77 4.99 18.00
C PRO A 8 28.23 6.18 17.21
N SER A 9 28.43 6.18 15.89
CA SER A 9 27.91 7.28 15.08
C SER A 9 26.38 7.31 15.19
N PRO A 10 25.73 8.47 14.98
CA PRO A 10 24.25 8.55 14.93
C PRO A 10 23.63 7.55 13.94
N LEU A 11 24.41 7.15 12.94
CA LEU A 11 24.06 6.14 11.94
C LEU A 11 24.15 4.71 12.49
N ASP A 12 25.15 4.41 13.32
CA ASP A 12 25.29 3.11 14.00
C ASP A 12 24.19 2.92 15.05
N VAL A 13 23.87 3.97 15.80
CA VAL A 13 22.73 3.98 16.73
C VAL A 13 21.41 3.80 15.95
N PHE A 14 21.29 4.44 14.79
CA PHE A 14 20.17 4.26 13.87
C PHE A 14 20.04 2.80 13.40
N TYR A 15 21.13 2.16 12.96
CA TYR A 15 21.10 0.76 12.55
C TYR A 15 20.85 -0.18 13.72
N GLU A 16 21.38 0.11 14.90
CA GLU A 16 21.15 -0.69 16.10
C GLU A 16 19.69 -0.60 16.56
N HIS A 17 19.10 0.60 16.57
CA HIS A 17 17.67 0.80 16.85
C HIS A 17 16.79 0.17 15.75
N ALA A 18 17.09 0.39 14.46
CA ALA A 18 16.38 -0.23 13.35
C ALA A 18 16.44 -1.77 13.39
N ASN A 19 17.58 -2.34 13.82
CA ASN A 19 17.75 -3.78 14.01
C ASN A 19 16.93 -4.31 15.20
N THR A 20 16.76 -3.55 16.29
CA THR A 20 15.83 -3.95 17.37
C THR A 20 14.37 -4.01 16.93
N TYR A 21 14.00 -3.31 15.86
CA TYR A 21 12.65 -3.34 15.28
C TYR A 21 12.40 -4.56 14.36
N ASN A 22 13.42 -5.37 14.06
CA ASN A 22 13.41 -6.39 13.01
C ASN A 22 13.05 -7.81 13.46
N GLN A 23 12.14 -8.00 14.43
CA GLN A 23 11.77 -9.36 14.85
C GLN A 23 11.14 -10.19 13.69
N ASN A 24 10.56 -9.53 12.68
CA ASN A 24 9.86 -10.15 11.55
C ASN A 24 10.53 -9.98 10.17
N GLY A 25 11.81 -9.60 10.11
CA GLY A 25 12.58 -9.67 8.86
C GLY A 25 12.26 -8.64 7.77
N ILE A 26 11.62 -7.51 8.10
CA ILE A 26 11.41 -6.38 7.15
C ILE A 26 12.76 -5.76 6.72
N LEU A 27 13.82 -5.94 7.51
CA LEU A 27 15.19 -5.56 7.15
C LEU A 27 16.06 -6.79 6.81
N GLY A 28 15.52 -7.80 6.12
CA GLY A 28 16.27 -9.01 5.72
C GLY A 28 17.57 -8.74 4.94
N THR A 29 17.71 -7.55 4.35
CA THR A 29 18.93 -7.07 3.70
C THR A 29 20.04 -6.65 4.68
N LEU A 30 19.71 -6.26 5.93
CA LEU A 30 20.71 -5.92 6.96
C LEU A 30 21.19 -7.14 7.76
N SER A 31 20.38 -8.20 7.86
CA SER A 31 20.77 -9.46 8.53
C SER A 31 21.50 -10.44 7.62
N GLY A 32 21.67 -10.13 6.32
CA GLY A 32 22.29 -11.02 5.34
C GLY A 32 21.51 -12.32 5.08
N ILE A 33 20.23 -12.36 5.45
CA ILE A 33 19.38 -13.53 5.28
C ILE A 33 18.75 -13.44 3.88
N THR A 34 19.20 -14.33 2.99
CA THR A 34 18.61 -14.45 1.66
C THR A 34 17.15 -14.87 1.75
N GLN A 35 16.35 -14.51 0.74
CA GLN A 35 14.95 -14.95 0.64
C GLN A 35 14.80 -16.48 0.80
N SER A 36 15.72 -17.25 0.21
CA SER A 36 15.76 -18.70 0.36
C SER A 36 15.93 -19.17 1.82
N LYS A 37 16.74 -18.48 2.63
CA LYS A 37 16.93 -18.83 4.05
C LYS A 37 15.68 -18.49 4.87
N ARG A 38 15.03 -17.38 4.57
CA ARG A 38 13.75 -17.00 5.18
C ARG A 38 12.67 -18.05 4.87
N ASP A 39 12.59 -18.48 3.61
CA ASP A 39 11.64 -19.50 3.17
C ASP A 39 11.91 -20.84 3.86
N GLN A 40 13.18 -21.24 4.01
CA GLN A 40 13.56 -22.43 4.78
C GLN A 40 13.14 -22.34 6.25
N HIS A 41 13.29 -21.18 6.88
CA HIS A 41 12.86 -20.97 8.26
C HIS A 41 11.35 -21.12 8.42
N PHE A 42 10.55 -20.50 7.53
CA PHE A 42 9.10 -20.65 7.54
C PHE A 42 8.65 -22.08 7.26
N GLN A 43 9.32 -22.78 6.35
CA GLN A 43 9.06 -24.21 6.10
C GLN A 43 9.36 -25.07 7.34
N ALA A 44 10.45 -24.79 8.05
CA ALA A 44 10.80 -25.50 9.28
C ALA A 44 9.80 -25.24 10.41
N LEU A 45 9.39 -23.99 10.63
CA LEU A 45 8.34 -23.64 11.60
C LEU A 45 7.01 -24.31 11.26
N SER A 46 6.64 -24.32 9.98
CA SER A 46 5.43 -25.02 9.53
C SER A 46 5.51 -26.52 9.79
N GLN A 47 6.64 -27.14 9.50
CA GLN A 47 6.80 -28.58 9.69
C GLN A 47 6.73 -28.94 11.18
N ALA A 48 7.38 -28.14 12.04
CA ALA A 48 7.31 -28.30 13.49
C ALA A 48 5.86 -28.18 13.99
N LEU A 49 5.10 -27.18 13.53
CA LEU A 49 3.70 -27.03 13.90
C LEU A 49 2.84 -28.20 13.41
N LYS A 50 3.04 -28.68 12.18
CA LYS A 50 2.34 -29.86 11.66
C LYS A 50 2.62 -31.08 12.55
N GLU A 51 3.86 -31.25 12.99
CA GLU A 51 4.26 -32.32 13.92
C GLU A 51 3.64 -32.16 15.31
N ASP A 52 3.58 -30.94 15.84
CA ASP A 52 2.94 -30.64 17.12
C ASP A 52 1.43 -30.94 17.07
N ILE A 53 0.75 -30.54 16.00
CA ILE A 53 -0.67 -30.84 15.78
C ILE A 53 -0.89 -32.36 15.69
N GLN A 54 -0.09 -33.07 14.89
CA GLN A 54 -0.21 -34.53 14.75
C GLN A 54 0.05 -35.25 16.09
N ARG A 55 0.99 -34.75 16.89
CA ARG A 55 1.25 -35.27 18.23
C ARG A 55 0.07 -35.06 19.16
N ALA A 56 -0.52 -33.86 19.16
CA ALA A 56 -1.69 -33.54 19.96
C ALA A 56 -2.92 -34.36 19.53
N LEU A 57 -3.13 -34.54 18.22
CA LEU A 57 -4.21 -35.37 17.65
C LEU A 57 -4.04 -36.88 17.98
N ALA A 58 -2.80 -37.35 18.12
CA ALA A 58 -2.50 -38.71 18.56
C ALA A 58 -2.58 -38.89 20.10
N GLY A 59 -2.69 -37.78 20.84
CA GLY A 59 -2.84 -37.76 22.29
C GLY A 59 -4.25 -38.20 22.75
N SER A 60 -4.47 -38.13 24.07
CA SER A 60 -5.76 -38.46 24.69
C SER A 60 -6.46 -37.27 25.34
N LYS A 61 -5.87 -36.07 25.26
CA LYS A 61 -6.36 -34.84 25.87
C LYS A 61 -6.26 -33.70 24.89
N ALA A 62 -7.18 -32.76 25.01
CA ALA A 62 -7.09 -31.50 24.27
C ALA A 62 -5.83 -30.73 24.71
N GLU A 63 -5.15 -30.13 23.75
CA GLU A 63 -3.93 -29.35 23.95
C GLU A 63 -4.03 -27.99 23.28
N SER A 64 -3.35 -27.00 23.83
CA SER A 64 -3.23 -25.65 23.25
C SER A 64 -1.79 -25.43 22.80
N ILE A 65 -1.62 -25.11 21.52
CA ILE A 65 -0.31 -24.85 20.89
C ILE A 65 -0.20 -23.35 20.63
N ASP A 66 0.89 -22.73 21.08
CA ASP A 66 1.20 -21.33 20.78
C ASP A 66 1.65 -21.20 19.32
N ILE A 67 0.88 -20.43 18.54
CA ILE A 67 1.13 -20.19 17.11
C ILE A 67 1.61 -18.76 16.84
N SER A 68 1.94 -17.98 17.86
CA SER A 68 2.35 -16.56 17.77
C SER A 68 3.52 -16.28 16.82
N HIS A 69 4.32 -17.30 16.50
CA HIS A 69 5.47 -17.23 15.62
C HIS A 69 5.15 -17.39 14.11
N MET A 70 3.88 -17.62 13.75
CA MET A 70 3.48 -17.77 12.34
C MET A 70 3.17 -16.43 11.64
N SER A 71 3.30 -16.42 10.30
CA SER A 71 2.81 -15.28 9.51
C SER A 71 1.29 -15.13 9.62
N GLY A 72 0.81 -13.89 9.76
CA GLY A 72 -0.63 -13.58 9.77
C GLY A 72 -1.35 -13.94 11.06
N VAL A 73 -0.64 -14.29 12.14
CA VAL A 73 -1.21 -14.49 13.48
C VAL A 73 -0.85 -13.34 14.41
N ASN A 74 -1.54 -13.24 15.54
CA ASN A 74 -1.23 -12.27 16.59
C ASN A 74 -0.31 -12.88 17.65
N GLU A 75 0.43 -12.03 18.36
CA GLU A 75 1.02 -12.41 19.65
C GLU A 75 -0.08 -13.00 20.57
N GLY A 76 0.16 -14.20 21.08
CA GLY A 76 -0.74 -14.89 22.00
C GLY A 76 -1.88 -15.69 21.36
N ASP A 77 -2.00 -15.72 20.03
CA ASP A 77 -2.98 -16.62 19.41
C ASP A 77 -2.64 -18.09 19.74
N LEU A 78 -3.67 -18.86 20.08
CA LEU A 78 -3.55 -20.27 20.44
C LEU A 78 -4.30 -21.14 19.45
N LEU A 79 -3.76 -22.33 19.22
CA LEU A 79 -4.41 -23.40 18.50
C LEU A 79 -4.82 -24.49 19.48
N HIS A 80 -6.12 -24.65 19.66
CA HIS A 80 -6.69 -25.76 20.42
C HIS A 80 -6.86 -26.96 19.51
N VAL A 81 -6.29 -28.09 19.92
CA VAL A 81 -6.38 -29.36 19.22
C VAL A 81 -7.21 -30.30 20.06
N ASP A 82 -8.33 -30.78 19.51
CA ASP A 82 -9.18 -31.79 20.17
C ASP A 82 -9.03 -33.15 19.48
N PRO A 83 -8.31 -34.12 20.09
CA PRO A 83 -8.12 -35.45 19.52
C PRO A 83 -9.43 -36.26 19.43
N THR A 84 -10.46 -35.90 20.20
CA THR A 84 -11.75 -36.62 20.20
C THR A 84 -12.54 -36.33 18.94
N THR A 85 -12.56 -35.06 18.53
CA THR A 85 -13.26 -34.60 17.32
C THR A 85 -12.34 -34.57 16.10
N GLN A 86 -11.04 -34.84 16.29
CA GLN A 86 -10.00 -34.70 15.27
C GLN A 86 -10.05 -33.31 14.62
N SER A 87 -10.27 -32.28 15.44
CA SER A 87 -10.47 -30.91 14.98
C SER A 87 -9.47 -29.95 15.61
N THR A 88 -9.19 -28.86 14.88
CA THR A 88 -8.41 -27.75 15.39
C THR A 88 -9.26 -26.48 15.42
N THR A 89 -9.20 -25.75 16.52
CA THR A 89 -9.90 -24.48 16.70
C THR A 89 -8.91 -23.42 17.14
N ARG A 90 -8.92 -22.28 16.46
CA ARG A 90 -8.06 -21.16 16.83
C ARG A 90 -8.77 -20.26 17.82
N GLU A 91 -8.11 -19.97 18.94
CA GLU A 91 -8.52 -18.89 19.83
C GLU A 91 -7.82 -17.60 19.38
N LEU A 92 -8.65 -16.60 19.05
CA LEU A 92 -8.20 -15.27 18.67
C LEU A 92 -8.25 -14.41 19.92
N LEU A 93 -7.10 -14.04 20.47
CA LEU A 93 -7.09 -13.11 21.59
C LEU A 93 -7.35 -11.68 21.05
N PRO A 94 -8.39 -10.98 21.53
CA PRO A 94 -8.66 -9.61 21.13
C PRO A 94 -7.54 -8.69 21.65
N TYR A 95 -7.21 -7.65 20.88
CA TYR A 95 -6.33 -6.59 21.35
C TYR A 95 -7.16 -5.51 22.06
N PRO A 96 -7.07 -5.35 23.39
CA PRO A 96 -7.85 -4.34 24.11
C PRO A 96 -7.43 -2.90 23.76
N SER A 97 -6.16 -2.70 23.39
CA SER A 97 -5.56 -1.38 23.28
C SER A 97 -5.94 -0.58 22.03
N ALA A 98 -6.32 -1.24 20.94
CA ALA A 98 -6.73 -0.55 19.71
C ALA A 98 -7.91 0.36 19.99
N ARG A 99 -8.97 -0.21 20.58
CA ARG A 99 -10.21 0.49 20.90
C ARG A 99 -9.98 1.63 21.87
N GLU A 100 -9.12 1.45 22.87
CA GLU A 100 -8.75 2.48 23.83
C GLU A 100 -7.94 3.62 23.18
N LEU A 101 -6.96 3.29 22.32
CA LEU A 101 -6.17 4.27 21.58
C LEU A 101 -7.00 5.01 20.53
N LEU A 102 -7.90 4.32 19.84
CA LEU A 102 -8.85 4.87 18.87
C LEU A 102 -9.90 5.75 19.57
N HIS A 103 -10.36 5.35 20.75
CA HIS A 103 -11.22 6.17 21.59
C HIS A 103 -10.46 7.41 22.10
N ALA A 104 -9.23 7.26 22.58
CA ALA A 104 -8.40 8.40 22.99
C ALA A 104 -8.12 9.36 21.81
N TYR A 105 -7.83 8.83 20.62
CA TYR A 105 -7.65 9.60 19.40
C TYR A 105 -8.91 10.40 19.05
N SER A 106 -10.08 9.75 18.99
CA SER A 106 -11.33 10.41 18.62
C SER A 106 -11.76 11.49 19.61
N GLN A 107 -11.66 11.23 20.92
CA GLN A 107 -11.90 12.23 21.97
C GLN A 107 -10.96 13.42 21.82
N SER A 108 -9.68 13.14 21.52
CA SER A 108 -8.67 14.16 21.29
C SER A 108 -8.97 14.96 20.02
N HIS A 109 -9.31 14.31 18.91
CA HIS A 109 -9.57 14.98 17.63
C HIS A 109 -10.81 15.87 17.70
N MET A 110 -11.89 15.43 18.38
CA MET A 110 -13.06 16.26 18.68
C MET A 110 -12.72 17.43 19.62
N ALA A 111 -11.81 17.23 20.57
CA ALA A 111 -11.32 18.30 21.44
C ALA A 111 -10.32 19.23 20.72
N PHE A 112 -9.64 18.80 19.65
CA PHE A 112 -8.65 19.58 18.90
C PHE A 112 -9.23 20.42 17.75
N ASP A 113 -10.52 20.29 17.48
CA ASP A 113 -11.32 21.36 16.87
C ASP A 113 -11.37 22.61 17.79
N SER A 114 -10.87 22.52 19.03
CA SER A 114 -10.63 23.68 19.88
C SER A 114 -9.39 24.45 19.44
N GLN A 115 -9.57 25.76 19.32
CA GLN A 115 -8.60 26.78 18.93
C GLN A 115 -7.41 26.93 19.91
N GLN A 116 -7.01 25.90 20.66
CA GLN A 116 -5.86 26.02 21.56
C GLN A 116 -4.58 26.12 20.73
N PRO A 117 -3.84 27.25 20.80
CA PRO A 117 -2.60 27.41 20.09
C PRO A 117 -1.58 26.39 20.58
N TYR A 118 -0.83 25.83 19.64
CA TYR A 118 0.28 24.94 19.93
C TYR A 118 1.31 25.65 20.81
N ALA A 119 1.94 24.93 21.74
CA ALA A 119 3.08 25.49 22.46
C ALA A 119 4.17 25.85 21.41
N PRO A 120 4.72 27.08 21.43
CA PRO A 120 5.72 27.48 20.46
C PRO A 120 6.94 26.58 20.56
N TRP A 121 7.44 26.15 19.39
CA TRP A 121 8.74 25.50 19.32
C TRP A 121 9.82 26.54 19.62
N THR A 122 10.53 26.38 20.72
CA THR A 122 11.49 27.37 21.21
C THR A 122 12.93 27.09 20.82
N GLU A 123 13.23 25.92 20.23
CA GLU A 123 14.59 25.60 19.81
C GLU A 123 14.95 26.32 18.50
N PRO A 124 16.25 26.61 18.25
CA PRO A 124 16.67 27.38 17.10
C PRO A 124 16.26 26.76 15.76
N ALA A 125 15.81 27.63 14.88
CA ALA A 125 15.47 27.39 13.48
C ALA A 125 16.46 26.51 12.70
N ASP A 126 17.75 26.74 12.92
CA ASP A 126 18.85 26.25 12.10
C ASP A 126 19.48 24.97 12.66
N GLN A 127 18.95 24.46 13.78
CA GLN A 127 19.43 23.22 14.38
C GLN A 127 18.71 22.00 13.78
N PRO A 128 19.40 20.86 13.70
CA PRO A 128 18.76 19.61 13.27
C PRO A 128 17.68 19.22 14.29
N PRO A 129 16.63 18.47 13.86
CA PRO A 129 15.69 17.85 14.77
C PRO A 129 16.41 17.13 15.92
N PRO A 130 15.96 17.32 17.18
CA PRO A 130 16.49 16.56 18.30
C PRO A 130 16.42 15.05 18.04
N THR A 131 17.41 14.28 18.52
CA THR A 131 17.50 12.83 18.29
C THR A 131 16.20 12.10 18.61
N TRP A 132 15.55 12.42 19.74
CA TRP A 132 14.29 11.78 20.14
C TRP A 132 13.15 12.03 19.14
N LEU A 133 13.10 13.21 18.51
CA LEU A 133 12.08 13.56 17.53
C LEU A 133 12.32 12.80 16.24
N ARG A 134 13.58 12.74 15.80
CA ARG A 134 13.99 11.91 14.66
C ARG A 134 13.64 10.44 14.87
N GLU A 135 13.95 9.88 16.02
CA GLU A 135 13.62 8.49 16.35
C GLU A 135 12.10 8.25 16.38
N LEU A 136 11.30 9.22 16.85
CA LEU A 136 9.85 9.14 16.81
C LEU A 136 9.31 9.22 15.38
N LEU A 137 9.84 10.12 14.55
CA LEU A 137 9.50 10.21 13.12
C LEU A 137 9.86 8.93 12.38
N LEU A 138 10.96 8.28 12.75
CA LEU A 138 11.34 6.96 12.25
C LEU A 138 10.38 5.86 12.68
N ARG A 139 9.95 5.86 13.94
CA ARG A 139 8.92 4.92 14.43
C ARG A 139 7.59 5.13 13.69
N VAL A 140 7.21 6.38 13.47
CA VAL A 140 6.05 6.77 12.64
C VAL A 140 6.19 6.20 11.22
N ALA A 141 7.34 6.42 10.57
CA ALA A 141 7.60 5.90 9.23
C ALA A 141 7.55 4.37 9.18
N TYR A 142 8.16 3.70 10.17
CA TYR A 142 8.18 2.25 10.31
C TYR A 142 6.77 1.67 10.44
N ASN A 143 5.93 2.22 11.33
CA ASN A 143 4.55 1.75 11.49
C ASN A 143 3.72 1.99 10.23
N GLY A 144 3.97 3.09 9.51
CA GLY A 144 3.39 3.31 8.19
C GLY A 144 3.75 2.23 7.16
N LEU A 145 4.86 1.50 7.30
CA LEU A 145 5.18 0.32 6.45
C LEU A 145 4.36 -0.92 6.81
N TRP A 146 3.63 -0.91 7.91
CA TRP A 146 2.75 -2.01 8.28
C TRP A 146 1.29 -1.71 7.95
N SER A 147 0.98 -0.49 7.50
CA SER A 147 -0.34 -0.13 7.03
C SER A 147 -0.66 -0.88 5.73
N PRO A 148 -1.93 -1.29 5.51
CA PRO A 148 -2.35 -1.86 4.23
C PRO A 148 -2.18 -0.82 3.12
N SER A 149 -1.99 -1.27 1.89
CA SER A 149 -2.00 -0.41 0.70
C SER A 149 -2.50 -1.21 -0.50
N GLY A 150 -2.98 -0.51 -1.54
CA GLY A 150 -3.38 -1.12 -2.80
C GLY A 150 -2.28 -2.07 -3.31
N THR A 151 -2.60 -3.36 -3.41
CA THR A 151 -1.69 -4.47 -3.80
C THR A 151 -0.29 -4.48 -3.13
N ASN A 152 -0.17 -3.87 -1.95
CA ASN A 152 1.03 -3.81 -1.10
C ASN A 152 2.24 -3.07 -1.72
N TRP A 153 2.02 -1.99 -2.49
CA TRP A 153 3.10 -1.23 -3.17
C TRP A 153 3.79 -0.19 -2.30
N GLN A 154 3.10 0.34 -1.29
CA GLN A 154 3.64 1.34 -0.36
C GLN A 154 4.29 2.54 -1.09
N PRO A 155 3.51 3.31 -1.89
CA PRO A 155 4.06 4.37 -2.73
C PRO A 155 4.59 5.58 -1.96
N MET A 156 4.39 5.65 -0.64
CA MET A 156 4.74 6.79 0.19
C MET A 156 6.23 6.84 0.53
N ARG A 157 6.78 8.05 0.56
CA ARG A 157 8.12 8.35 1.09
C ARG A 157 8.03 9.47 2.13
N MET A 158 8.99 9.50 3.04
CA MET A 158 9.11 10.50 4.08
C MET A 158 10.51 11.11 4.03
N VAL A 159 10.57 12.44 3.93
CA VAL A 159 11.81 13.21 3.98
C VAL A 159 11.81 14.02 5.27
N GLU A 160 12.82 13.81 6.10
CA GLU A 160 12.97 14.59 7.34
C GLU A 160 13.34 16.04 7.04
N LEU A 161 12.76 16.98 7.78
CA LEU A 161 12.90 18.42 7.61
C LEU A 161 13.25 19.12 8.93
N SER A 162 14.23 20.02 8.87
CA SER A 162 14.51 21.00 9.93
C SER A 162 13.37 22.02 10.08
N ALA A 163 13.37 22.79 11.17
CA ALA A 163 12.41 23.87 11.35
C ALA A 163 12.50 24.95 10.26
N ALA A 164 13.71 25.24 9.76
CA ALA A 164 13.92 26.16 8.65
C ALA A 164 13.31 25.65 7.34
N GLU A 165 13.59 24.40 6.96
CA GLU A 165 13.03 23.79 5.75
C GLU A 165 11.50 23.69 5.84
N MET A 166 10.97 23.34 7.01
CA MET A 166 9.52 23.32 7.27
C MET A 166 8.88 24.70 7.05
N ARG A 167 9.48 25.79 7.56
CA ARG A 167 8.97 27.15 7.30
C ARG A 167 8.97 27.49 5.82
N THR A 168 10.07 27.28 5.13
CA THR A 168 10.18 27.62 3.69
C THR A 168 9.19 26.83 2.83
N LEU A 169 8.99 25.53 3.10
CA LEU A 169 7.99 24.73 2.39
C LEU A 169 6.57 25.19 2.69
N ARG A 170 6.27 25.58 3.94
CA ARG A 170 4.97 26.14 4.30
C ARG A 170 4.70 27.46 3.60
N ASP A 171 5.69 28.34 3.52
CA ASP A 171 5.59 29.61 2.80
C ASP A 171 5.33 29.38 1.31
N ALA A 172 6.05 28.44 0.68
CA ALA A 172 5.82 28.03 -0.71
C ALA A 172 4.42 27.45 -0.92
N ALA A 173 3.91 26.73 0.08
CA ALA A 173 2.56 26.17 0.08
C ALA A 173 1.46 27.20 0.44
N GLY A 174 1.81 28.43 0.81
CA GLY A 174 0.86 29.47 1.24
C GLY A 174 0.21 29.19 2.60
N LEU A 175 0.85 28.42 3.48
CA LEU A 175 0.35 28.05 4.80
C LEU A 175 0.75 29.09 5.85
N THR A 176 -0.21 29.69 6.54
CA THR A 176 -0.03 30.97 7.27
C THR A 176 0.34 30.88 8.76
N SER A 177 0.68 29.71 9.31
CA SER A 177 0.99 29.63 10.75
C SER A 177 2.40 30.12 11.11
N GLU A 178 2.50 30.87 12.20
CA GLU A 178 3.74 31.48 12.72
C GLU A 178 4.74 30.46 13.28
N HIS A 179 4.37 29.19 13.41
CA HIS A 179 5.20 28.15 14.03
C HIS A 179 5.31 26.92 13.13
N ALA A 180 6.55 26.58 12.75
CA ALA A 180 6.85 25.36 12.02
C ALA A 180 7.92 24.56 12.80
N PRO A 181 7.51 23.62 13.67
CA PRO A 181 8.46 22.72 14.32
C PRO A 181 9.16 21.85 13.26
N PRO A 182 10.32 21.26 13.57
CA PRO A 182 10.92 20.25 12.72
C PRO A 182 9.96 19.08 12.51
N GLY A 183 10.07 18.41 11.37
CA GLY A 183 9.08 17.43 10.94
C GLY A 183 9.52 16.67 9.72
N ALA A 184 8.58 16.39 8.83
CA ALA A 184 8.84 15.70 7.58
C ALA A 184 7.86 16.10 6.48
N ALA A 185 8.35 16.03 5.23
CA ALA A 185 7.51 16.00 4.05
C ALA A 185 7.10 14.55 3.75
N ILE A 186 5.81 14.32 3.59
CA ILE A 186 5.24 13.08 3.09
C ILE A 186 5.05 13.24 1.59
N ILE A 187 5.77 12.40 0.85
CA ILE A 187 5.82 12.41 -0.60
C ILE A 187 4.94 11.28 -1.11
N GLY A 188 3.91 11.64 -1.86
CA GLY A 188 3.09 10.75 -2.65
C GLY A 188 3.68 10.52 -4.04
N ARG A 189 3.19 9.51 -4.75
CA ARG A 189 3.45 9.33 -6.18
C ARG A 189 2.20 9.73 -6.95
N ARG A 190 2.33 10.52 -8.03
CA ARG A 190 1.18 11.14 -8.74
C ARG A 190 0.26 10.15 -9.47
N THR A 191 0.74 8.94 -9.67
CA THR A 191 -0.05 7.83 -10.20
C THR A 191 0.26 6.62 -9.36
N TYR A 192 -0.73 5.73 -9.24
CA TYR A 192 -0.54 4.39 -8.72
C TYR A 192 0.53 3.70 -9.56
N SER A 193 1.78 3.90 -9.18
CA SER A 193 2.92 3.51 -9.98
C SER A 193 3.03 2.01 -9.77
N SER A 194 2.25 1.26 -10.54
CA SER A 194 2.22 -0.18 -10.58
C SER A 194 2.36 -0.64 -12.02
N VAL A 195 2.83 -1.87 -12.20
CA VAL A 195 2.86 -2.46 -13.53
C VAL A 195 1.44 -2.50 -14.14
N LEU A 196 0.38 -2.61 -13.33
CA LEU A 196 -0.98 -2.59 -13.84
C LEU A 196 -1.40 -1.19 -14.34
N SER A 197 -0.99 -0.12 -13.67
CA SER A 197 -1.25 1.25 -14.16
C SER A 197 -0.43 1.57 -15.41
N ASP A 198 0.82 1.11 -15.50
CA ASP A 198 1.64 1.24 -16.71
C ASP A 198 0.95 0.52 -17.89
N ILE A 199 0.41 -0.67 -17.64
CA ILE A 199 -0.39 -1.42 -18.62
C ILE A 199 -1.67 -0.66 -18.99
N ALA A 200 -2.37 -0.07 -18.02
CA ALA A 200 -3.59 0.70 -18.27
C ALA A 200 -3.32 1.89 -19.21
N HIS A 201 -2.24 2.64 -19.00
CA HIS A 201 -1.84 3.74 -19.88
C HIS A 201 -1.48 3.27 -21.29
N ILE A 202 -0.76 2.14 -21.43
CA ILE A 202 -0.49 1.52 -22.74
C ILE A 202 -1.80 1.12 -23.44
N CYS A 203 -2.80 0.68 -22.68
CA CYS A 203 -4.14 0.37 -23.18
C CYS A 203 -5.02 1.62 -23.39
N LEU A 204 -4.49 2.84 -23.16
CA LEU A 204 -5.20 4.11 -23.22
C LEU A 204 -6.39 4.22 -22.25
N TYR A 205 -6.32 3.50 -21.13
CA TYR A 205 -7.28 3.63 -20.03
C TYR A 205 -6.76 4.61 -18.97
N THR A 206 -7.69 5.43 -18.46
CA THR A 206 -7.46 6.23 -17.26
C THR A 206 -8.07 5.50 -16.06
N PRO A 207 -7.28 5.08 -15.07
CA PRO A 207 -7.80 4.40 -13.89
C PRO A 207 -8.87 5.24 -13.17
N ARG A 208 -9.97 4.60 -12.76
CA ARG A 208 -11.06 5.29 -12.04
C ARG A 208 -10.76 5.47 -10.55
N THR A 209 -9.87 4.66 -10.00
CA THR A 209 -9.44 4.72 -8.60
C THR A 209 -8.19 5.58 -8.44
N ARG A 210 -8.19 6.47 -7.44
CA ARG A 210 -7.02 7.29 -7.04
C ARG A 210 -6.28 6.63 -5.89
N ALA A 211 -5.83 5.40 -6.14
CA ALA A 211 -5.11 4.58 -5.17
C ALA A 211 -3.91 5.31 -4.55
N ASP A 212 -3.23 6.13 -5.35
CA ASP A 212 -2.17 7.05 -4.94
C ASP A 212 -2.57 7.92 -3.75
N VAL A 213 -3.80 8.43 -3.74
CA VAL A 213 -4.32 9.33 -2.71
C VAL A 213 -4.96 8.55 -1.54
N ILE A 214 -5.59 7.42 -1.84
CA ILE A 214 -6.16 6.51 -0.83
C ILE A 214 -5.05 5.98 0.07
N ASP A 215 -3.95 5.48 -0.50
CA ASP A 215 -2.82 4.93 0.24
C ASP A 215 -2.15 5.99 1.14
N ILE A 216 -2.11 7.25 0.70
CA ILE A 216 -1.65 8.38 1.53
C ILE A 216 -2.57 8.56 2.74
N GLY A 217 -3.89 8.52 2.56
CA GLY A 217 -4.85 8.60 3.66
C GLY A 217 -4.64 7.49 4.71
N ILE A 218 -4.40 6.26 4.24
CA ILE A 218 -4.08 5.11 5.10
C ILE A 218 -2.79 5.36 5.90
N TYR A 219 -1.73 5.77 5.20
CA TYR A 219 -0.42 6.03 5.79
C TYR A 219 -0.48 7.16 6.83
N LEU A 220 -1.16 8.26 6.51
CA LEU A 220 -1.29 9.42 7.39
C LEU A 220 -1.98 9.09 8.70
N LEU A 221 -3.12 8.40 8.65
CA LEU A 221 -3.81 7.99 9.88
C LEU A 221 -2.95 7.02 10.71
N THR A 222 -2.16 6.17 10.07
CA THR A 222 -1.18 5.31 10.77
C THR A 222 -0.12 6.14 11.49
N CYS A 223 0.40 7.16 10.82
CA CYS A 223 1.41 8.06 11.38
C CYS A 223 0.88 8.84 12.58
N GLU A 224 -0.32 9.40 12.44
CA GLU A 224 -0.99 10.17 13.50
C GLU A 224 -1.26 9.28 14.71
N LEU A 225 -1.84 8.09 14.53
CA LEU A 225 -2.11 7.16 15.61
C LEU A 225 -0.82 6.66 16.29
N THR A 226 0.27 6.50 15.54
CA THR A 226 1.58 6.18 16.12
C THR A 226 2.07 7.31 17.02
N ALA A 227 2.01 8.56 16.57
CA ALA A 227 2.40 9.71 17.39
C ALA A 227 1.57 9.79 18.68
N PHE A 228 0.25 9.60 18.59
CA PHE A 228 -0.64 9.56 19.74
C PHE A 228 -0.34 8.41 20.69
N ALA A 229 -0.06 7.21 20.18
CA ALA A 229 0.28 6.04 21.00
C ALA A 229 1.55 6.26 21.83
N TYR A 230 2.46 7.10 21.34
CA TYR A 230 3.64 7.51 22.08
C TYR A 230 3.39 8.70 23.02
N GLY A 231 2.22 9.33 22.97
CA GLY A 231 1.85 10.46 23.83
C GLY A 231 2.18 11.83 23.23
N ALA A 232 2.41 11.91 21.92
CA ALA A 232 2.64 13.15 21.21
C ALA A 232 1.44 13.55 20.35
N LYS A 233 1.31 14.85 20.07
CA LYS A 233 0.26 15.39 19.21
C LYS A 233 0.77 15.48 17.77
N PRO A 234 0.21 14.74 16.80
CA PRO A 234 0.56 14.95 15.40
C PRO A 234 -0.01 16.28 14.89
N HIS A 235 0.68 16.86 13.92
CA HIS A 235 0.24 18.03 13.17
C HIS A 235 0.45 17.76 11.69
N THR A 236 -0.65 17.77 10.93
CA THR A 236 -0.67 17.48 9.50
C THR A 236 -1.20 18.69 8.73
N GLU A 237 -0.46 19.10 7.71
CA GLU A 237 -0.85 20.19 6.82
C GLU A 237 -0.79 19.69 5.37
N THR A 238 -1.96 19.55 4.73
CA THR A 238 -2.04 19.18 3.32
C THR A 238 -1.62 20.35 2.45
N ILE A 239 -0.75 20.08 1.47
CA ILE A 239 -0.33 21.06 0.47
C ILE A 239 -1.43 21.22 -0.58
N PRO A 240 -1.95 22.45 -0.83
CA PRO A 240 -2.92 22.68 -1.89
C PRO A 240 -2.39 22.25 -3.25
N THR A 241 -3.23 21.61 -4.09
CA THR A 241 -2.81 21.05 -5.39
C THR A 241 -2.16 22.08 -6.30
N ASP A 242 -2.66 23.32 -6.33
CA ASP A 242 -2.11 24.43 -7.10
C ASP A 242 -0.74 24.93 -6.59
N LYS A 243 -0.36 24.55 -5.37
CA LYS A 243 0.92 24.89 -4.74
C LYS A 243 1.94 23.75 -4.73
N GLN A 244 1.53 22.53 -5.09
CA GLN A 244 2.42 21.36 -5.07
C GLN A 244 3.66 21.54 -5.95
N ALA A 245 3.52 22.11 -7.16
CA ALA A 245 4.66 22.31 -8.06
C ALA A 245 5.71 23.26 -7.45
N ALA A 246 5.27 24.42 -6.93
CA ALA A 246 6.19 25.37 -6.28
C ALA A 246 6.85 24.76 -5.03
N THR A 247 6.10 23.98 -4.26
CA THR A 247 6.60 23.31 -3.05
C THR A 247 7.59 22.19 -3.41
N ASN A 248 7.35 21.46 -4.51
CA ASN A 248 8.26 20.44 -5.05
C ASN A 248 9.61 21.05 -5.45
N GLU A 249 9.62 22.19 -6.15
CA GLU A 249 10.87 22.87 -6.54
C GLU A 249 11.71 23.24 -5.31
N VAL A 250 11.07 23.79 -4.27
CA VAL A 250 11.76 24.11 -3.01
C VAL A 250 12.36 22.86 -2.35
N LEU A 251 11.64 21.74 -2.34
CA LEU A 251 12.19 20.49 -1.82
C LEU A 251 13.31 19.95 -2.70
N ILE A 252 13.21 20.04 -4.03
CA ILE A 252 14.28 19.64 -4.94
C ILE A 252 15.56 20.42 -4.61
N ASP A 253 15.47 21.72 -4.37
CA ASP A 253 16.61 22.54 -3.97
C ASP A 253 17.24 22.04 -2.67
N PHE A 254 16.43 21.72 -1.66
CA PHE A 254 16.92 21.12 -0.41
C PHE A 254 17.60 19.77 -0.63
N LEU A 255 17.02 18.92 -1.46
CA LEU A 255 17.56 17.59 -1.76
C LEU A 255 18.87 17.69 -2.56
N LEU A 256 19.01 18.66 -3.46
CA LEU A 256 20.25 18.93 -4.20
C LEU A 256 21.35 19.45 -3.27
N GLU A 257 21.02 20.36 -2.36
CA GLU A 257 21.98 20.84 -1.35
C GLU A 257 22.48 19.69 -0.48
N ARG A 258 21.57 18.81 -0.03
CA ARG A 258 21.90 17.59 0.72
C ARG A 258 22.77 16.65 -0.10
N GLN A 259 22.42 16.40 -1.36
CA GLN A 259 23.19 15.54 -2.25
C GLN A 259 24.63 16.05 -2.43
N ASN A 260 24.82 17.36 -2.59
CA ASN A 260 26.14 17.98 -2.71
C ASN A 260 26.98 17.84 -1.43
N LYS A 261 26.36 17.86 -0.24
CA LYS A 261 27.06 17.61 1.03
C LYS A 261 27.51 16.16 1.15
N VAL A 262 26.63 15.21 0.80
CA VAL A 262 26.94 13.78 0.83
C VAL A 262 28.07 13.42 -0.14
N GLN A 263 28.14 14.04 -1.32
CA GLN A 263 29.24 13.85 -2.28
C GLN A 263 30.63 14.19 -1.73
N GLN A 264 30.72 15.02 -0.69
CA GLN A 264 31.99 15.38 -0.07
C GLN A 264 32.48 14.32 0.93
N GLU A 265 31.66 13.31 1.25
CA GLU A 265 31.99 12.20 2.13
C GLU A 265 32.46 10.97 1.34
N ASP A 266 33.69 10.52 1.58
CA ASP A 266 34.24 9.31 0.95
C ASP A 266 33.85 8.06 1.76
N SER A 267 32.62 7.56 1.55
CA SER A 267 32.14 6.31 2.17
C SER A 267 31.11 5.57 1.30
N GLU A 268 31.03 4.24 1.45
CA GLU A 268 30.01 3.41 0.78
C GLU A 268 28.57 3.83 1.17
N HIS A 269 28.39 4.32 2.41
CA HIS A 269 27.11 4.83 2.87
C HIS A 269 26.71 6.09 2.09
N ALA A 270 27.65 7.03 1.93
CA ALA A 270 27.43 8.26 1.18
C ALA A 270 27.08 7.98 -0.28
N ALA A 271 27.74 7.00 -0.92
CA ALA A 271 27.40 6.59 -2.29
C ALA A 271 25.95 6.06 -2.41
N SER A 272 25.52 5.21 -1.47
CA SER A 272 24.14 4.68 -1.47
C SER A 272 23.10 5.77 -1.21
N GLU A 273 23.40 6.72 -0.32
CA GLU A 273 22.52 7.84 -0.02
C GLU A 273 22.44 8.82 -1.20
N GLN A 274 23.55 9.08 -1.87
CA GLN A 274 23.59 9.91 -3.07
C GLN A 274 22.71 9.33 -4.19
N GLU A 275 22.77 8.02 -4.43
CA GLU A 275 21.93 7.33 -5.41
C GLU A 275 20.44 7.47 -5.08
N LYS A 276 20.09 7.28 -3.80
CA LYS A 276 18.73 7.42 -3.29
C LYS A 276 18.18 8.84 -3.45
N LEU A 277 18.98 9.85 -3.11
CA LEU A 277 18.62 11.26 -3.30
C LEU A 277 18.45 11.58 -4.78
N ALA A 278 19.34 11.08 -5.66
CA ALA A 278 19.23 11.27 -7.10
C ALA A 278 17.90 10.71 -7.64
N GLN A 279 17.54 9.49 -7.25
CA GLN A 279 16.29 8.85 -7.65
C GLN A 279 15.07 9.66 -7.19
N LEU A 280 15.07 10.17 -5.95
CA LEU A 280 13.94 10.97 -5.46
C LEU A 280 13.83 12.31 -6.20
N ILE A 281 14.95 12.98 -6.44
CA ILE A 281 15.00 14.26 -7.19
C ILE A 281 14.47 14.05 -8.61
N GLU A 282 14.89 12.97 -9.28
CA GLU A 282 14.41 12.61 -10.61
C GLU A 282 12.88 12.40 -10.61
N LEU A 283 12.36 11.61 -9.66
CA LEU A 283 10.92 11.40 -9.53
C LEU A 283 10.13 12.69 -9.31
N LEU A 284 10.67 13.64 -8.53
CA LEU A 284 10.02 14.94 -8.29
C LEU A 284 10.08 15.84 -9.55
N ARG A 285 11.22 15.87 -10.26
CA ARG A 285 11.40 16.67 -11.49
C ARG A 285 10.54 16.19 -12.65
N GLU A 286 10.35 14.87 -12.75
CA GLU A 286 9.49 14.26 -13.76
C GLU A 286 8.00 14.30 -13.39
N ASP A 287 7.64 14.99 -12.30
CA ASP A 287 6.28 15.06 -11.74
C ASP A 287 5.67 13.67 -11.43
N LYS A 288 6.52 12.65 -11.26
CA LYS A 288 6.12 11.29 -10.86
C LYS A 288 5.88 11.18 -9.37
N ALA A 289 6.42 12.13 -8.59
CA ALA A 289 6.22 12.27 -7.16
C ALA A 289 5.84 13.71 -6.79
N PHE A 290 5.18 13.87 -5.65
CA PHE A 290 4.77 15.18 -5.15
C PHE A 290 4.73 15.22 -3.63
N ILE A 291 4.99 16.38 -3.07
CA ILE A 291 4.79 16.63 -1.65
C ILE A 291 3.30 16.79 -1.42
N ASP A 292 2.74 15.85 -0.66
CA ASP A 292 1.32 15.84 -0.37
C ASP A 292 1.01 16.55 0.95
N THR A 293 1.80 16.24 1.98
CA THR A 293 1.52 16.66 3.35
C THR A 293 2.82 16.98 4.09
N LEU A 294 2.80 18.03 4.90
CA LEU A 294 3.81 18.26 5.93
C LEU A 294 3.32 17.65 7.24
N PHE A 295 4.17 16.85 7.87
CA PHE A 295 3.88 16.15 9.11
C PHE A 295 4.86 16.58 10.18
N SER A 296 4.35 16.97 11.35
CA SER A 296 5.15 17.27 12.53
C SER A 296 4.59 16.60 13.75
N VAL A 297 5.42 16.44 14.78
CA VAL A 297 4.99 15.91 16.06
C VAL A 297 5.26 16.95 17.14
N ILE A 298 4.23 17.27 17.88
CA ILE A 298 4.24 18.31 18.91
C ILE A 298 4.25 17.61 20.27
N PRO A 299 5.30 17.79 21.08
CA PRO A 299 5.36 17.19 22.38
C PRO A 299 4.34 17.87 23.34
N PRO A 300 3.83 17.16 24.35
CA PRO A 300 2.96 17.76 25.38
C PRO A 300 3.60 18.96 26.09
N ASP A 301 4.90 18.86 26.35
CA ASP A 301 5.73 19.91 26.92
C ASP A 301 7.20 19.74 26.47
N GLN A 302 8.04 20.74 26.75
CA GLN A 302 9.45 20.77 26.32
C GLN A 302 10.34 19.70 27.00
N THR A 303 9.90 19.12 28.12
CA THR A 303 10.63 18.09 28.88
C THR A 303 10.24 16.66 28.48
N TRP A 304 9.11 16.50 27.82
CA TRP A 304 8.59 15.20 27.40
C TRP A 304 9.52 14.51 26.40
N ARG A 305 9.78 13.22 26.62
CA ARG A 305 10.55 12.36 25.71
C ARG A 305 9.85 10.99 25.62
N PRO A 306 9.64 10.43 24.42
CA PRO A 306 9.03 9.11 24.28
C PRO A 306 10.02 8.00 24.66
N ASP A 307 9.56 6.95 25.33
CA ASP A 307 10.35 5.72 25.54
C ASP A 307 10.21 4.81 24.31
N LEU A 308 11.05 5.04 23.30
CA LEU A 308 11.02 4.30 22.04
C LEU A 308 11.64 2.90 22.13
N SER A 309 12.26 2.57 23.27
CA SER A 309 12.79 1.22 23.55
C SER A 309 11.69 0.18 23.74
N LYS A 310 10.47 0.64 24.04
CA LYS A 310 9.29 -0.22 24.22
C LYS A 310 8.33 -0.07 23.05
N LYS A 311 7.88 -1.20 22.51
CA LYS A 311 6.74 -1.24 21.60
C LYS A 311 5.48 -0.87 22.38
N THR A 312 4.76 0.12 21.88
CA THR A 312 3.41 0.44 22.33
C THR A 312 2.46 -0.69 21.96
N PRO A 313 1.29 -0.77 22.61
CA PRO A 313 0.24 -1.67 22.15
C PRO A 313 -0.23 -1.40 20.72
N PHE A 314 -0.10 -0.16 20.22
CA PHE A 314 -0.38 0.18 18.82
C PHE A 314 0.61 -0.50 17.87
N ASP A 315 1.91 -0.47 18.20
CA ASP A 315 2.95 -1.08 17.37
C ASP A 315 2.67 -2.57 17.15
N ARG A 316 2.22 -3.27 18.19
CA ARG A 316 1.85 -4.69 18.10
C ARG A 316 0.63 -4.92 17.22
N LEU A 317 -0.38 -4.04 17.35
CA LEU A 317 -1.62 -4.11 16.58
C LEU A 317 -1.39 -3.85 15.08
N ILE A 318 -0.58 -2.84 14.73
CA ILE A 318 -0.34 -2.50 13.33
C ILE A 318 0.50 -3.57 12.63
N GLU A 319 1.42 -4.20 13.35
CA GLU A 319 2.16 -5.38 12.89
C GLU A 319 1.25 -6.62 12.74
N ALA A 320 0.20 -6.73 13.56
CA ALA A 320 -0.73 -7.84 13.55
C ALA A 320 -1.61 -7.90 12.28
N ARG A 321 -1.75 -9.12 11.74
CA ARG A 321 -2.72 -9.49 10.67
C ARG A 321 -2.70 -8.66 9.38
N SER A 322 -1.65 -7.89 9.10
CA SER A 322 -1.51 -7.15 7.83
C SER A 322 -1.44 -7.99 6.55
N SER A 323 -1.64 -9.32 6.60
CA SER A 323 -1.34 -10.20 5.46
C SER A 323 -2.34 -11.31 5.15
N GLN A 324 -3.46 -11.45 5.87
CA GLN A 324 -4.42 -12.48 5.51
C GLN A 324 -5.19 -12.10 4.25
N ARG A 325 -4.92 -12.82 3.15
CA ARG A 325 -5.53 -12.60 1.82
C ARG A 325 -6.89 -13.26 1.64
N VAL A 326 -7.30 -14.05 2.62
CA VAL A 326 -8.45 -14.95 2.53
C VAL A 326 -9.09 -15.09 3.92
N ALA A 327 -10.43 -15.15 3.94
CA ALA A 327 -11.22 -15.39 5.13
C ALA A 327 -11.78 -16.82 5.17
N ALA A 328 -12.14 -17.28 6.38
CA ALA A 328 -12.87 -18.53 6.59
C ALA A 328 -14.31 -18.39 6.04
N PRO A 329 -14.76 -19.29 5.16
CA PRO A 329 -16.12 -19.26 4.63
C PRO A 329 -17.18 -19.75 5.64
N LYS A 330 -16.76 -20.41 6.73
CA LYS A 330 -17.66 -21.12 7.67
C LYS A 330 -18.15 -20.27 8.87
N GLN A 331 -17.66 -19.05 9.03
CA GLN A 331 -18.03 -18.17 10.15
C GLN A 331 -18.59 -16.87 9.60
N ASP A 332 -19.84 -16.58 9.93
CA ASP A 332 -20.57 -15.43 9.40
C ASP A 332 -20.30 -14.18 10.24
N VAL A 333 -19.48 -13.27 9.69
CA VAL A 333 -19.54 -11.85 10.07
C VAL A 333 -20.89 -11.32 9.57
N THR A 334 -21.68 -10.70 10.45
CA THR A 334 -23.00 -10.18 10.06
C THR A 334 -22.91 -8.74 9.57
N LEU A 335 -23.97 -8.26 8.88
CA LEU A 335 -24.05 -6.85 8.49
C LEU A 335 -24.11 -5.95 9.72
N GLU A 336 -24.80 -6.37 10.79
CA GLU A 336 -24.87 -5.63 12.05
C GLU A 336 -23.49 -5.49 12.71
N GLU A 337 -22.68 -6.56 12.67
CA GLU A 337 -21.30 -6.49 13.17
C GLU A 337 -20.46 -5.50 12.35
N PHE A 338 -20.62 -5.50 11.02
CA PHE A 338 -19.95 -4.51 10.18
C PHE A 338 -20.44 -3.08 10.47
N ASP A 339 -21.74 -2.87 10.67
CA ASP A 339 -22.32 -1.56 11.01
C ASP A 339 -21.80 -1.04 12.36
N GLU A 340 -21.49 -1.92 13.31
CA GLU A 340 -20.79 -1.54 14.54
C GLU A 340 -19.35 -1.10 14.26
N ILE A 341 -18.62 -1.84 13.42
CA ILE A 341 -17.26 -1.50 13.01
C ILE A 341 -17.24 -0.13 12.31
N TRP A 342 -18.18 0.11 11.40
CA TRP A 342 -18.35 1.39 10.73
C TRP A 342 -18.59 2.54 11.71
N ARG A 343 -19.57 2.37 12.63
CA ARG A 343 -19.88 3.38 13.65
C ARG A 343 -18.70 3.68 14.58
N GLU A 344 -17.91 2.67 14.91
CA GLU A 344 -16.69 2.82 15.70
C GLU A 344 -15.57 3.54 14.92
N ALA A 345 -15.56 3.43 13.59
CA ALA A 345 -14.58 4.10 12.73
C ALA A 345 -14.88 5.60 12.50
N LEU A 346 -16.15 6.00 12.40
CA LEU A 346 -16.55 7.38 12.08
C LEU A 346 -15.84 8.46 12.93
N PRO A 347 -15.72 8.34 14.27
CA PRO A 347 -15.07 9.37 15.09
C PRO A 347 -13.57 9.58 14.78
N LEU A 348 -12.90 8.61 14.16
CA LEU A 348 -11.47 8.73 13.76
C LEU A 348 -11.27 9.59 12.52
N ILE A 349 -12.32 9.67 11.71
CA ILE A 349 -12.33 10.45 10.47
C ILE A 349 -12.83 11.87 10.73
N GLY A 350 -13.60 12.07 11.79
CA GLY A 350 -14.11 13.37 12.19
C GLY A 350 -15.16 13.88 11.22
N ARG A 351 -15.21 15.21 11.03
CA ARG A 351 -16.25 15.86 10.20
C ARG A 351 -16.19 15.46 8.74
N GLU A 352 -15.04 15.02 8.24
CA GLU A 352 -14.87 14.60 6.85
C GLU A 352 -15.59 13.26 6.56
N ALA A 353 -15.96 12.49 7.59
CA ALA A 353 -16.71 11.24 7.43
C ALA A 353 -18.03 11.41 6.68
N LYS A 354 -18.63 12.61 6.67
CA LYS A 354 -19.87 12.92 5.93
C LYS A 354 -19.73 12.85 4.40
N ARG A 355 -18.49 12.78 3.88
CA ARG A 355 -18.17 12.70 2.44
C ARG A 355 -18.28 11.28 1.89
N ILE A 356 -18.25 10.31 2.80
CA ILE A 356 -18.14 8.90 2.47
C ILE A 356 -19.37 8.17 2.99
N ASP A 357 -19.76 7.16 2.24
CA ASP A 357 -20.86 6.27 2.61
C ASP A 357 -20.47 4.83 2.25
N TYR A 358 -21.32 3.86 2.57
CA TYR A 358 -21.09 2.48 2.21
C TYR A 358 -22.36 1.73 1.85
N THR A 359 -22.18 0.62 1.15
CA THR A 359 -23.18 -0.45 1.06
C THR A 359 -22.48 -1.77 1.29
N ALA A 360 -23.01 -2.58 2.19
CA ALA A 360 -22.45 -3.86 2.57
C ALA A 360 -23.33 -5.01 2.11
N PHE A 361 -22.68 -6.09 1.67
CA PHE A 361 -23.31 -7.25 1.09
C PHE A 361 -22.80 -8.51 1.77
N THR A 362 -23.67 -9.48 1.99
CA THR A 362 -23.29 -10.79 2.48
C THR A 362 -22.92 -11.71 1.33
N TRP A 363 -22.05 -12.69 1.60
CA TRP A 363 -21.66 -13.69 0.62
C TRP A 363 -22.81 -14.58 0.12
N HIS A 364 -23.94 -14.60 0.85
CA HIS A 364 -25.17 -15.31 0.46
C HIS A 364 -25.96 -14.61 -0.64
N GLN A 365 -25.70 -13.33 -0.90
CA GLN A 365 -26.30 -12.61 -2.00
C GLN A 365 -25.62 -13.03 -3.31
N ASP A 366 -26.34 -12.92 -4.43
CA ASP A 366 -25.80 -13.27 -5.75
C ASP A 366 -24.73 -12.28 -6.26
N MET A 367 -24.52 -11.19 -5.51
CA MET A 367 -23.64 -10.07 -5.83
C MET A 367 -22.17 -10.49 -6.03
N PRO A 368 -21.51 -11.29 -5.17
CA PRO A 368 -20.10 -11.64 -5.40
C PRO A 368 -19.89 -12.40 -6.71
N ARG A 369 -20.85 -13.25 -7.09
CA ARG A 369 -20.87 -13.93 -8.40
C ARG A 369 -21.00 -12.90 -9.52
N GLN A 370 -21.98 -12.00 -9.43
CA GLN A 370 -22.19 -10.95 -10.44
C GLN A 370 -20.96 -10.04 -10.57
N ILE A 371 -20.35 -9.60 -9.47
CA ILE A 371 -19.11 -8.84 -9.50
C ILE A 371 -18.00 -9.64 -10.19
N GLY A 372 -17.86 -10.94 -9.90
CA GLY A 372 -16.91 -11.81 -10.60
C GLY A 372 -17.16 -11.88 -12.11
N GLU A 373 -18.42 -11.97 -12.52
CA GLU A 373 -18.85 -11.93 -13.93
C GLU A 373 -18.52 -10.58 -14.58
N GLY A 374 -18.85 -9.46 -13.91
CA GLY A 374 -18.52 -8.11 -14.37
C GLY A 374 -17.01 -7.89 -14.48
N MET A 375 -16.22 -8.41 -13.53
CA MET A 375 -14.76 -8.37 -13.61
C MET A 375 -14.25 -9.22 -14.79
N PHE A 376 -14.86 -10.37 -15.05
CA PHE A 376 -14.53 -11.23 -16.19
C PHE A 376 -14.82 -10.51 -17.51
N GLU A 377 -16.01 -9.92 -17.66
CA GLU A 377 -16.40 -9.16 -18.84
C GLU A 377 -15.53 -7.90 -19.03
N GLY A 378 -15.25 -7.15 -17.97
CA GLY A 378 -14.38 -5.97 -18.04
C GLY A 378 -12.96 -6.31 -18.49
N LEU A 379 -12.46 -7.49 -18.11
CA LEU A 379 -11.13 -7.96 -18.50
C LEU A 379 -11.09 -8.58 -19.90
N TYR A 380 -11.96 -9.56 -20.17
CA TYR A 380 -11.93 -10.39 -21.38
C TYR A 380 -12.82 -9.86 -22.51
N GLY A 381 -13.75 -8.98 -22.20
CA GLY A 381 -14.76 -8.44 -23.10
C GLY A 381 -16.09 -9.18 -22.98
N LYS A 382 -17.16 -8.49 -23.37
CA LYS A 382 -18.52 -9.05 -23.36
C LYS A 382 -18.61 -10.21 -24.35
N GLY A 383 -19.22 -11.32 -23.90
CA GLY A 383 -19.37 -12.54 -24.72
C GLY A 383 -18.10 -13.39 -24.84
N ALA A 384 -17.05 -13.10 -24.06
CA ALA A 384 -15.88 -13.97 -23.99
C ALA A 384 -16.27 -15.36 -23.44
N ASP A 385 -15.69 -16.40 -24.03
CA ASP A 385 -15.82 -17.78 -23.56
C ASP A 385 -15.23 -17.91 -22.13
N PRO A 386 -16.01 -18.39 -21.13
CA PRO A 386 -15.56 -18.46 -19.74
C PRO A 386 -14.37 -19.38 -19.46
N GLU A 387 -14.16 -20.42 -20.28
CA GLU A 387 -13.08 -21.40 -20.09
C GLU A 387 -11.77 -20.90 -20.70
N THR A 388 -11.86 -20.19 -21.83
CA THR A 388 -10.71 -19.80 -22.64
C THR A 388 -10.40 -18.30 -22.61
N GLY A 389 -11.34 -17.47 -22.18
CA GLY A 389 -11.28 -16.01 -22.20
C GLY A 389 -11.22 -15.41 -23.61
N ARG A 390 -11.64 -16.15 -24.64
CA ARG A 390 -11.53 -15.74 -26.05
C ARG A 390 -12.86 -15.22 -26.61
N GLY A 391 -12.77 -14.35 -27.62
CA GLY A 391 -13.91 -13.90 -28.40
C GLY A 391 -14.72 -12.74 -27.81
N GLY A 392 -14.28 -12.15 -26.68
CA GLY A 392 -14.94 -11.00 -26.09
C GLY A 392 -14.60 -9.68 -26.79
N GLU A 393 -15.57 -8.77 -26.80
CA GLU A 393 -15.43 -7.41 -27.34
C GLU A 393 -15.35 -6.37 -26.21
N GLY A 394 -14.51 -5.35 -26.36
CA GLY A 394 -14.49 -4.17 -25.49
C GLY A 394 -13.83 -4.31 -24.12
N GLY A 395 -13.23 -5.46 -23.79
CA GLY A 395 -12.52 -5.66 -22.52
C GLY A 395 -11.08 -5.14 -22.51
N TYR A 396 -10.48 -5.02 -21.33
CA TYR A 396 -9.08 -4.57 -21.14
C TYR A 396 -8.07 -5.35 -22.00
N LEU A 397 -8.24 -6.66 -22.15
CA LEU A 397 -7.38 -7.47 -23.01
C LEU A 397 -7.54 -7.11 -24.49
N SER A 398 -8.70 -6.66 -24.94
CA SER A 398 -8.89 -6.19 -26.32
C SER A 398 -8.25 -4.81 -26.54
N ALA A 399 -8.22 -3.96 -25.51
CA ALA A 399 -7.53 -2.66 -25.53
C ALA A 399 -6.00 -2.78 -25.45
N ALA A 400 -5.47 -3.88 -24.94
CA ALA A 400 -4.05 -4.26 -25.06
C ALA A 400 -3.70 -4.73 -26.49
N ASN A 401 -4.06 -3.92 -27.49
CA ASN A 401 -3.85 -4.17 -28.91
C ASN A 401 -2.67 -3.34 -29.47
N LEU A 402 -2.35 -3.58 -30.73
CA LEU A 402 -1.18 -2.98 -31.36
C LEU A 402 -1.39 -1.49 -31.63
N ASP A 403 -2.60 -1.10 -32.06
CA ASP A 403 -2.90 0.30 -32.39
C ASP A 403 -2.83 1.20 -31.15
N ASN A 404 -3.33 0.74 -30.00
CA ASN A 404 -3.21 1.46 -28.74
C ASN A 404 -1.75 1.56 -28.27
N LEU A 405 -0.96 0.50 -28.41
CA LEU A 405 0.47 0.54 -28.10
C LEU A 405 1.23 1.51 -29.01
N LEU A 406 0.94 1.51 -30.32
CA LEU A 406 1.57 2.44 -31.27
C LEU A 406 1.15 3.89 -31.00
N THR A 407 -0.11 4.11 -30.61
CA THR A 407 -0.62 5.41 -30.15
C THR A 407 0.09 5.86 -28.87
N TRP A 408 0.28 4.96 -27.91
CA TRP A 408 1.05 5.25 -26.70
C TRP A 408 2.49 5.66 -27.04
N ILE A 409 3.18 4.88 -27.88
CA ILE A 409 4.56 5.16 -28.31
C ILE A 409 4.66 6.54 -28.97
N SER A 410 3.71 6.90 -29.85
CA SER A 410 3.72 8.19 -30.54
C SER A 410 3.49 9.39 -29.63
N GLN A 411 2.89 9.18 -28.46
CA GLN A 411 2.66 10.21 -27.45
C GLN A 411 3.86 10.45 -26.52
N GLN A 412 4.86 9.55 -26.47
CA GLN A 412 5.97 9.66 -25.52
C GLN A 412 7.11 10.58 -25.98
N THR A 413 7.15 10.97 -27.26
CA THR A 413 8.24 11.78 -27.81
C THR A 413 7.75 12.63 -28.97
N GLU A 414 8.31 13.83 -29.13
CA GLU A 414 8.06 14.68 -30.30
C GLU A 414 8.71 14.12 -31.57
N THR A 415 9.82 13.38 -31.43
CA THR A 415 10.58 12.81 -32.56
C THR A 415 10.60 11.30 -32.47
N LEU A 416 9.91 10.64 -33.39
CA LEU A 416 9.85 9.19 -33.48
C LEU A 416 10.98 8.62 -34.34
N PRO A 417 11.55 7.46 -33.96
CA PRO A 417 12.41 6.66 -34.84
C PRO A 417 11.76 6.37 -36.20
N GLU A 418 12.56 6.34 -37.28
CA GLU A 418 12.09 6.20 -38.66
C GLU A 418 11.30 4.90 -38.90
N ASP A 419 11.74 3.80 -38.31
CA ASP A 419 11.05 2.50 -38.33
C ASP A 419 9.66 2.57 -37.70
N ILE A 420 9.48 3.31 -36.61
CA ILE A 420 8.17 3.51 -35.97
C ILE A 420 7.28 4.41 -36.81
N GLN A 421 7.83 5.44 -37.45
CA GLN A 421 7.07 6.29 -38.39
C GLN A 421 6.56 5.47 -39.58
N GLN A 422 7.41 4.58 -40.14
CA GLN A 422 7.03 3.66 -41.21
C GLN A 422 5.90 2.73 -40.76
N ILE A 423 5.96 2.16 -39.56
CA ILE A 423 4.88 1.33 -38.99
C ILE A 423 3.58 2.13 -38.90
N LEU A 424 3.60 3.36 -38.36
CA LEU A 424 2.40 4.18 -38.20
C LEU A 424 1.73 4.51 -39.54
N GLN A 425 2.51 4.65 -40.62
CA GLN A 425 2.01 4.95 -41.97
C GLN A 425 1.61 3.70 -42.76
N ALA A 426 2.03 2.51 -42.34
CA ALA A 426 1.76 1.26 -43.01
C ALA A 426 0.30 0.80 -42.83
N SER A 427 -0.18 -0.03 -43.76
CA SER A 427 -1.49 -0.71 -43.64
C SER A 427 -1.52 -1.68 -42.45
N PRO A 428 -2.70 -2.05 -41.91
CA PRO A 428 -2.81 -2.97 -40.77
C PRO A 428 -2.06 -4.30 -40.96
N GLU A 429 -2.07 -4.87 -42.16
CA GLU A 429 -1.35 -6.09 -42.50
C GLU A 429 0.17 -5.90 -42.46
N GLU A 430 0.66 -4.83 -43.08
CA GLU A 430 2.09 -4.49 -43.08
C GLU A 430 2.61 -4.16 -41.68
N ARG A 431 1.79 -3.49 -40.84
CA ARG A 431 2.13 -3.22 -39.43
C ARG A 431 2.50 -4.49 -38.69
N LEU A 432 1.72 -5.56 -38.85
CA LEU A 432 1.93 -6.82 -38.14
C LEU A 432 3.26 -7.50 -38.49
N GLU A 433 3.73 -7.32 -39.72
CA GLU A 433 5.03 -7.82 -40.18
C GLU A 433 6.18 -6.97 -39.61
N LEU A 434 6.10 -5.65 -39.78
CA LEU A 434 7.15 -4.72 -39.35
C LEU A 434 7.42 -4.81 -37.84
N VAL A 435 6.38 -4.90 -37.02
CA VAL A 435 6.52 -4.90 -35.55
C VAL A 435 7.18 -6.17 -34.97
N GLN A 436 7.33 -7.24 -35.76
CA GLN A 436 7.98 -8.47 -35.27
C GLN A 436 9.46 -8.22 -34.97
N ASP A 437 10.11 -7.48 -35.86
CA ASP A 437 11.57 -7.28 -35.85
C ASP A 437 11.95 -5.87 -35.40
N THR A 438 11.03 -4.90 -35.40
CA THR A 438 11.28 -3.57 -34.86
C THR A 438 11.49 -3.59 -33.34
N PRO A 439 12.64 -3.13 -32.83
CA PRO A 439 12.89 -2.99 -31.40
C PRO A 439 11.88 -2.08 -30.71
N MET A 440 11.42 -2.47 -29.52
CA MET A 440 10.66 -1.61 -28.63
C MET A 440 11.61 -0.55 -28.07
N PRO A 441 11.37 0.75 -28.34
CA PRO A 441 12.23 1.80 -27.82
C PRO A 441 12.05 1.92 -26.31
N ARG A 442 13.17 2.04 -25.59
CA ARG A 442 13.19 2.09 -24.14
C ARG A 442 12.45 3.32 -23.59
N PHE A 443 12.51 4.47 -24.27
CA PHE A 443 11.78 5.68 -23.86
C PHE A 443 10.26 5.48 -23.80
N ALA A 444 9.72 4.52 -24.56
CA ALA A 444 8.28 4.25 -24.59
C ALA A 444 7.86 3.13 -23.63
N ILE A 445 8.82 2.50 -22.93
CA ILE A 445 8.52 1.51 -21.89
C ILE A 445 8.36 2.27 -20.58
N PRO A 446 7.17 2.24 -19.95
CA PRO A 446 6.97 2.87 -18.65
C PRO A 446 7.96 2.32 -17.61
N SER A 447 8.45 3.20 -16.74
CA SER A 447 9.62 2.92 -15.89
C SER A 447 9.46 1.73 -14.93
N LEU A 448 8.25 1.42 -14.47
CA LEU A 448 8.06 0.29 -13.54
C LEU A 448 7.90 -1.02 -14.25
N LEU A 449 7.20 -1.03 -15.38
CA LEU A 449 7.21 -2.16 -16.28
C LEU A 449 8.65 -2.44 -16.75
N GLU A 450 9.45 -1.41 -17.07
CA GLU A 450 10.87 -1.54 -17.38
C GLU A 450 11.64 -2.18 -16.22
N HIS A 451 11.51 -1.63 -15.01
CA HIS A 451 12.16 -2.15 -13.81
C HIS A 451 11.79 -3.61 -13.55
N PHE A 452 10.51 -3.97 -13.69
CA PHE A 452 10.02 -5.33 -13.52
C PHE A 452 10.65 -6.30 -14.55
N LEU A 453 10.77 -5.88 -15.81
CA LEU A 453 11.41 -6.66 -16.86
C LEU A 453 12.91 -6.91 -16.59
N ILE A 454 13.59 -5.92 -16.01
CA ILE A 454 15.01 -5.99 -15.66
C ILE A 454 15.23 -6.84 -14.39
N GLN A 455 14.44 -6.62 -13.33
CA GLN A 455 14.59 -7.28 -12.03
C GLN A 455 14.48 -8.80 -12.12
N GLY A 456 13.67 -9.32 -13.05
CA GLY A 456 13.58 -10.76 -13.33
C GLY A 456 14.84 -11.37 -13.97
N GLY A 457 15.86 -10.57 -14.28
CA GLY A 457 17.10 -10.96 -14.94
C GLY A 457 16.89 -11.55 -16.34
N ARG A 458 15.74 -11.27 -16.97
CA ARG A 458 15.41 -11.72 -18.34
C ARG A 458 15.87 -10.71 -19.38
N TYR A 459 15.87 -9.43 -19.00
CA TYR A 459 16.29 -8.31 -19.81
C TYR A 459 17.36 -7.48 -19.07
N ALA A 460 18.19 -6.77 -19.83
CA ALA A 460 19.10 -5.76 -19.34
C ALA A 460 18.87 -4.46 -20.13
N ALA A 461 19.02 -3.31 -19.46
CA ALA A 461 18.98 -2.03 -20.13
C ALA A 461 20.22 -1.86 -21.02
N ALA A 462 19.98 -1.58 -22.30
CA ALA A 462 20.96 -0.99 -23.22
C ALA A 462 20.51 0.42 -23.56
N GLU A 463 21.36 1.21 -24.22
CA GLU A 463 21.18 2.66 -24.42
C GLU A 463 19.73 3.05 -24.80
N ASN A 464 19.20 2.50 -25.89
CA ASN A 464 17.87 2.84 -26.41
C ASN A 464 16.85 1.68 -26.41
N VAL A 465 17.23 0.49 -25.91
CA VAL A 465 16.39 -0.72 -25.97
C VAL A 465 16.62 -1.63 -24.76
N LEU A 466 15.68 -2.55 -24.48
CA LEU A 466 15.91 -3.65 -23.54
C LEU A 466 16.43 -4.89 -24.28
N MET A 467 17.55 -5.44 -23.82
CA MET A 467 18.21 -6.60 -24.43
C MET A 467 17.93 -7.87 -23.62
N GLY A 468 17.42 -8.91 -24.27
CA GLY A 468 17.21 -10.22 -23.65
C GLY A 468 18.52 -11.02 -23.49
N ARG A 469 18.49 -12.11 -22.72
CA ARG A 469 19.66 -13.00 -22.46
C ARG A 469 20.39 -13.55 -23.69
N ARG A 470 19.74 -13.58 -24.86
CA ARG A 470 20.32 -14.02 -26.13
C ARG A 470 20.80 -12.86 -27.00
N GLU A 471 21.02 -11.69 -26.39
CA GLU A 471 21.42 -10.45 -27.07
C GLU A 471 20.46 -10.05 -28.18
N ARG A 472 19.17 -10.33 -28.01
CA ARG A 472 18.11 -9.89 -28.92
C ARG A 472 17.35 -8.73 -28.28
N PRO A 473 17.08 -7.63 -29.00
CA PRO A 473 16.25 -6.57 -28.50
C PRO A 473 14.83 -7.07 -28.26
N LEU A 474 14.18 -6.54 -27.24
CA LEU A 474 12.75 -6.73 -27.03
C LEU A 474 12.00 -6.04 -28.17
N SER A 475 11.34 -6.78 -29.06
CA SER A 475 10.57 -6.18 -30.15
C SER A 475 9.20 -5.67 -29.70
N ILE A 476 8.59 -4.77 -30.48
CA ILE A 476 7.25 -4.23 -30.22
C ILE A 476 6.22 -5.38 -30.07
N ALA A 477 6.23 -6.34 -30.99
CA ALA A 477 5.32 -7.49 -30.95
C ALA A 477 5.51 -8.37 -29.70
N MET A 478 6.74 -8.52 -29.21
CA MET A 478 7.02 -9.28 -28.00
C MET A 478 6.61 -8.50 -26.75
N PHE A 479 6.87 -7.19 -26.71
CA PHE A 479 6.44 -6.31 -25.63
C PHE A 479 4.92 -6.33 -25.47
N GLN A 480 4.17 -6.19 -26.56
CA GLN A 480 2.72 -6.29 -26.56
C GLN A 480 2.24 -7.65 -26.01
N ARG A 481 2.88 -8.75 -26.41
CA ARG A 481 2.57 -10.10 -25.89
C ARG A 481 2.82 -10.19 -24.39
N ILE A 482 3.90 -9.59 -23.88
CA ILE A 482 4.18 -9.53 -22.45
C ILE A 482 3.08 -8.75 -21.72
N VAL A 483 2.73 -7.56 -22.19
CA VAL A 483 1.65 -6.73 -21.61
C VAL A 483 0.35 -7.53 -21.51
N ARG A 484 -0.09 -8.18 -22.60
CA ARG A 484 -1.29 -9.03 -22.62
C ARG A 484 -1.19 -10.20 -21.65
N HIS A 485 -0.02 -10.85 -21.57
CA HIS A 485 0.20 -11.97 -20.66
C HIS A 485 0.15 -11.54 -19.19
N MET A 486 0.73 -10.38 -18.87
CA MET A 486 0.68 -9.80 -17.52
C MET A 486 -0.75 -9.45 -17.14
N LEU A 487 -1.48 -8.76 -18.03
CA LEU A 487 -2.89 -8.42 -17.82
C LEU A 487 -3.77 -9.67 -17.61
N HIS A 488 -3.58 -10.70 -18.44
CA HIS A 488 -4.25 -11.98 -18.26
C HIS A 488 -3.88 -12.66 -16.93
N GLY A 489 -2.60 -12.61 -16.54
CA GLY A 489 -2.14 -13.13 -15.25
C GLY A 489 -2.76 -12.42 -14.05
N PHE A 490 -2.80 -11.08 -14.07
CA PHE A 490 -3.47 -10.28 -13.04
C PHE A 490 -4.95 -10.63 -12.95
N GLY A 491 -5.64 -10.58 -14.09
CA GLY A 491 -7.06 -10.87 -14.15
C GLY A 491 -7.42 -12.29 -13.74
N SER A 492 -6.66 -13.28 -14.21
CA SER A 492 -6.81 -14.67 -13.80
C SER A 492 -6.54 -14.87 -12.31
N PHE A 493 -5.62 -14.12 -11.71
CA PHE A 493 -5.41 -14.14 -10.26
C PHE A 493 -6.66 -13.62 -9.54
N PHE A 494 -7.17 -12.45 -9.89
CA PHE A 494 -8.36 -11.87 -9.25
C PHE A 494 -9.61 -12.75 -9.37
N LEU A 495 -9.86 -13.31 -10.55
CA LEU A 495 -11.05 -14.12 -10.85
C LEU A 495 -11.01 -15.53 -10.22
N ARG A 496 -9.82 -16.04 -9.87
CA ARG A 496 -9.65 -17.38 -9.27
C ARG A 496 -9.73 -17.39 -7.75
N PHE A 497 -9.78 -16.25 -7.08
CA PHE A 497 -10.02 -16.21 -5.64
C PHE A 497 -11.51 -16.46 -5.35
N GLN A 498 -11.88 -17.73 -5.14
CA GLN A 498 -13.25 -18.13 -4.79
C GLN A 498 -13.55 -18.08 -3.29
N ASN A 499 -12.53 -18.03 -2.42
CA ASN A 499 -12.78 -17.90 -0.99
C ASN A 499 -13.24 -16.46 -0.69
N THR A 500 -14.51 -16.38 -0.36
CA THR A 500 -15.30 -15.19 -0.11
C THR A 500 -14.93 -14.56 1.22
N HIS A 501 -14.93 -13.23 1.25
CA HIS A 501 -15.13 -12.53 2.50
C HIS A 501 -16.63 -12.54 2.78
N PRO A 502 -17.08 -12.97 3.98
CA PRO A 502 -18.49 -13.06 4.31
C PRO A 502 -19.20 -11.73 4.13
N ILE A 503 -18.52 -10.60 4.37
CA ILE A 503 -19.02 -9.26 4.04
C ILE A 503 -18.13 -8.60 2.97
N THR A 504 -18.75 -8.16 1.88
CA THR A 504 -18.14 -7.26 0.90
C THR A 504 -18.81 -5.90 1.01
N THR A 505 -18.02 -4.88 1.30
CA THR A 505 -18.48 -3.49 1.40
C THR A 505 -17.98 -2.68 0.22
N ILE A 506 -18.84 -1.86 -0.36
CA ILE A 506 -18.49 -0.86 -1.37
C ILE A 506 -18.50 0.50 -0.67
N LEU A 507 -17.34 1.16 -0.65
CA LEU A 507 -17.21 2.52 -0.15
C LEU A 507 -17.50 3.52 -1.27
N LEU A 508 -18.36 4.48 -0.94
CA LEU A 508 -18.92 5.45 -1.85
C LEU A 508 -18.42 6.84 -1.50
N SER A 509 -18.34 7.71 -2.50
CA SER A 509 -18.10 9.14 -2.31
C SER A 509 -18.98 9.94 -3.25
N LYS A 510 -19.37 11.14 -2.86
CA LYS A 510 -20.06 12.07 -3.76
C LYS A 510 -19.20 12.47 -4.97
N GLU A 511 -19.82 12.59 -6.14
CA GLU A 511 -19.16 12.96 -7.40
C GLU A 511 -18.87 14.47 -7.46
N ASP A 512 -19.75 15.29 -6.89
CA ASP A 512 -19.71 16.76 -6.91
C ASP A 512 -18.81 17.39 -5.83
N GLU A 513 -17.99 16.59 -5.15
CA GLU A 513 -17.10 17.11 -4.11
C GLU A 513 -15.98 17.96 -4.73
N PRO A 514 -15.91 19.27 -4.40
CA PRO A 514 -14.96 20.19 -5.02
C PRO A 514 -13.50 19.86 -4.66
N ASP A 515 -13.28 19.10 -3.58
CA ASP A 515 -11.97 18.59 -3.18
C ASP A 515 -11.92 17.06 -3.30
N THR A 516 -11.68 16.61 -4.52
CA THR A 516 -11.54 15.18 -4.85
C THR A 516 -10.39 14.54 -4.10
N ALA A 517 -9.27 15.24 -3.91
CA ALA A 517 -8.09 14.71 -3.23
C ALA A 517 -8.37 14.44 -1.75
N LEU A 518 -8.97 15.41 -1.05
CA LEU A 518 -9.40 15.23 0.34
C LEU A 518 -10.35 14.04 0.48
N THR A 519 -11.31 13.90 -0.43
CA THR A 519 -12.29 12.81 -0.42
C THR A 519 -11.62 11.43 -0.52
N PHE A 520 -10.64 11.26 -1.41
CA PHE A 520 -9.87 10.03 -1.51
C PHE A 520 -8.98 9.78 -0.28
N LYS A 521 -8.38 10.82 0.31
CA LYS A 521 -7.66 10.67 1.59
C LYS A 521 -8.62 10.22 2.70
N THR A 522 -9.82 10.79 2.77
CA THR A 522 -10.86 10.39 3.73
C THR A 522 -11.24 8.92 3.55
N LEU A 523 -11.41 8.44 2.32
CA LEU A 523 -11.63 7.02 2.02
C LEU A 523 -10.47 6.14 2.51
N GLY A 524 -9.23 6.56 2.29
CA GLY A 524 -8.04 5.89 2.80
C GLY A 524 -8.02 5.80 4.32
N ARG A 525 -8.24 6.94 5.00
CA ARG A 525 -8.34 7.00 6.46
C ARG A 525 -9.45 6.09 6.99
N MET A 526 -10.63 6.11 6.38
CA MET A 526 -11.74 5.23 6.76
C MET A 526 -11.36 3.75 6.59
N SER A 527 -10.80 3.38 5.44
CA SER A 527 -10.40 2.00 5.17
C SER A 527 -9.38 1.50 6.18
N PHE A 528 -8.43 2.35 6.57
CA PHE A 528 -7.47 2.02 7.61
C PHE A 528 -8.12 1.89 9.00
N ALA A 529 -9.01 2.80 9.37
CA ALA A 529 -9.77 2.73 10.62
C ALA A 529 -10.57 1.41 10.72
N LEU A 530 -11.31 1.06 9.66
CA LEU A 530 -12.03 -0.21 9.56
C LEU A 530 -11.08 -1.39 9.72
N SER A 531 -9.92 -1.38 9.04
CA SER A 531 -8.90 -2.42 9.17
C SER A 531 -8.38 -2.56 10.60
N LEU A 532 -8.10 -1.47 11.30
CA LEU A 532 -7.63 -1.50 12.69
C LEU A 532 -8.66 -2.12 13.62
N ILE A 533 -9.93 -1.73 13.50
CA ILE A 533 -11.02 -2.25 14.32
C ILE A 533 -11.23 -3.73 14.03
N CYS A 534 -11.26 -4.13 12.75
CA CYS A 534 -11.34 -5.54 12.34
C CYS A 534 -10.21 -6.36 13.00
N ARG A 535 -8.97 -5.89 12.90
CA ARG A 535 -7.80 -6.57 13.50
C ARG A 535 -7.93 -6.68 15.01
N ALA A 536 -8.35 -5.63 15.69
CA ALA A 536 -8.56 -5.64 17.14
C ALA A 536 -9.60 -6.68 17.57
N ARG A 537 -10.64 -6.88 16.75
CA ARG A 537 -11.75 -7.81 17.01
C ARG A 537 -11.47 -9.27 16.72
N GLY A 538 -10.41 -9.61 15.98
CA GLY A 538 -10.25 -11.01 15.51
C GLY A 538 -10.22 -11.15 13.99
N LEU A 539 -10.73 -10.16 13.29
CA LEU A 539 -11.13 -10.27 11.89
C LEU A 539 -9.99 -9.98 10.92
N THR A 540 -10.16 -10.51 9.72
CA THR A 540 -9.40 -10.16 8.52
C THR A 540 -10.11 -9.05 7.78
N SER A 541 -9.33 -8.19 7.13
CA SER A 541 -9.86 -7.15 6.24
C SER A 541 -8.98 -7.01 5.02
N ILE A 542 -9.60 -6.76 3.85
CA ILE A 542 -8.90 -6.53 2.60
C ILE A 542 -9.50 -5.33 1.88
N ILE A 543 -8.61 -4.49 1.37
CA ILE A 543 -8.94 -3.37 0.52
C ILE A 543 -8.61 -3.77 -0.92
N LYS A 544 -9.59 -3.69 -1.85
CA LYS A 544 -9.37 -3.97 -3.29
C LYS A 544 -9.94 -2.86 -4.15
N GLU A 545 -9.11 -2.39 -5.07
CA GLU A 545 -9.47 -1.37 -6.07
C GLU A 545 -9.77 -2.00 -7.43
N GLY A 546 -9.13 -3.12 -7.76
CA GLY A 546 -9.29 -3.78 -9.06
C GLY A 546 -10.73 -4.22 -9.36
N THR A 547 -11.52 -4.53 -8.33
CA THR A 547 -12.95 -4.82 -8.48
C THR A 547 -13.73 -3.62 -9.01
N ILE A 548 -13.44 -2.42 -8.48
CA ILE A 548 -14.03 -1.18 -8.98
C ILE A 548 -13.52 -0.90 -10.38
N GLU A 549 -12.23 -1.09 -10.64
CA GLU A 549 -11.64 -0.82 -11.96
C GLU A 549 -12.29 -1.66 -13.08
N PHE A 550 -12.54 -2.96 -12.85
CA PHE A 550 -13.08 -3.84 -13.89
C PHE A 550 -14.61 -3.95 -13.92
N ALA A 551 -15.29 -3.73 -12.79
CA ALA A 551 -16.73 -3.95 -12.66
C ALA A 551 -17.51 -2.71 -12.19
N ALA A 552 -16.96 -1.50 -12.35
CA ALA A 552 -17.53 -0.25 -11.83
C ALA A 552 -19.02 -0.08 -12.14
N GLU A 553 -19.43 -0.25 -13.41
CA GLU A 553 -20.82 -0.02 -13.84
C GLU A 553 -21.78 -1.02 -13.19
N LEU A 554 -21.43 -2.30 -13.21
CA LEU A 554 -22.23 -3.33 -12.55
C LEU A 554 -22.31 -3.11 -11.03
N ILE A 555 -21.19 -2.74 -10.40
CA ILE A 555 -21.17 -2.44 -8.96
C ILE A 555 -22.07 -1.24 -8.65
N GLN A 556 -22.01 -0.20 -9.49
CA GLN A 556 -22.85 0.99 -9.33
C GLN A 556 -24.34 0.63 -9.36
N ASP A 557 -24.75 -0.20 -10.32
CA ASP A 557 -26.13 -0.69 -10.44
C ASP A 557 -26.54 -1.53 -9.22
N LEU A 558 -25.68 -2.46 -8.79
CA LEU A 558 -25.94 -3.32 -7.63
C LEU A 558 -26.05 -2.52 -6.32
N VAL A 559 -25.21 -1.49 -6.14
CA VAL A 559 -25.30 -0.57 -5.01
C VAL A 559 -26.61 0.20 -5.05
N ALA A 560 -26.99 0.77 -6.20
CA ALA A 560 -28.25 1.50 -6.33
C ALA A 560 -29.47 0.61 -6.02
N GLU A 561 -29.44 -0.66 -6.40
CA GLU A 561 -30.52 -1.61 -6.13
C GLU A 561 -30.62 -1.98 -4.64
N HIS A 562 -29.49 -2.18 -3.96
CA HIS A 562 -29.45 -2.76 -2.62
C HIS A 562 -29.24 -1.74 -1.49
N MET A 563 -29.02 -0.47 -1.82
CA MET A 563 -28.82 0.58 -0.83
C MET A 563 -30.10 0.76 0.02
N PRO A 564 -30.02 0.65 1.36
CA PRO A 564 -31.20 0.71 2.24
C PRO A 564 -31.92 2.06 2.21
N ASP A 565 -31.16 3.15 2.08
CA ASP A 565 -31.69 4.51 1.98
C ASP A 565 -32.09 4.80 0.53
N ARG A 566 -33.39 5.03 0.29
CA ARG A 566 -33.93 5.28 -1.05
C ARG A 566 -33.48 6.60 -1.65
N ASP A 567 -33.25 7.62 -0.83
CA ASP A 567 -32.77 8.90 -1.33
C ASP A 567 -31.30 8.75 -1.75
N ALA A 568 -30.48 8.08 -0.94
CA ALA A 568 -29.11 7.75 -1.30
C ALA A 568 -29.05 6.82 -2.54
N ALA A 569 -29.93 5.82 -2.63
CA ALA A 569 -30.02 4.91 -3.78
C ALA A 569 -30.31 5.67 -5.08
N ALA A 570 -31.22 6.64 -5.05
CA ALA A 570 -31.49 7.51 -6.20
C ALA A 570 -30.27 8.36 -6.58
N LEU A 571 -29.52 8.86 -5.58
CA LEU A 571 -28.29 9.62 -5.84
C LEU A 571 -27.18 8.74 -6.43
N VAL A 572 -27.08 7.47 -6.02
CA VAL A 572 -26.17 6.48 -6.64
C VAL A 572 -26.60 6.19 -8.08
N ALA A 573 -27.89 5.95 -8.33
CA ALA A 573 -28.43 5.69 -9.67
C ALA A 573 -28.23 6.88 -10.64
N ASP A 574 -28.31 8.11 -10.11
CA ASP A 574 -28.05 9.35 -10.84
C ASP A 574 -26.54 9.63 -11.05
N GLY A 575 -25.64 8.77 -10.56
CA GLY A 575 -24.18 8.94 -10.62
C GLY A 575 -23.59 9.91 -9.59
N LYS A 576 -24.42 10.55 -8.76
CA LYS A 576 -23.97 11.56 -7.78
C LYS A 576 -23.20 10.97 -6.61
N TYR A 577 -23.34 9.67 -6.35
CA TYR A 577 -22.42 8.91 -5.49
C TYR A 577 -21.73 7.86 -6.32
N MET A 578 -20.40 7.82 -6.26
CA MET A 578 -19.58 6.93 -7.06
C MET A 578 -18.96 5.85 -6.19
N SER A 579 -18.95 4.63 -6.70
CA SER A 579 -18.22 3.51 -6.13
C SER A 579 -16.71 3.73 -6.26
N ARG A 580 -15.97 3.76 -5.15
CA ARG A 580 -14.53 4.10 -5.15
C ARG A 580 -13.61 2.99 -4.69
N LEU A 581 -14.07 2.17 -3.74
CA LEU A 581 -13.22 1.15 -3.13
C LEU A 581 -14.07 -0.02 -2.64
N THR A 582 -13.52 -1.23 -2.68
CA THR A 582 -14.11 -2.35 -1.96
C THR A 582 -13.34 -2.62 -0.68
N PHE A 583 -14.08 -2.83 0.41
CA PHE A 583 -13.57 -3.21 1.72
C PHE A 583 -14.23 -4.53 2.13
N GLN A 584 -13.44 -5.57 2.29
CA GLN A 584 -13.92 -6.92 2.53
C GLN A 584 -13.55 -7.37 3.93
N VAL A 585 -14.46 -8.02 4.66
CA VAL A 585 -14.27 -8.43 6.06
C VAL A 585 -14.66 -9.89 6.25
N GLY A 586 -13.88 -10.60 7.08
CA GLY A 586 -14.22 -11.97 7.46
C GLY A 586 -13.41 -12.52 8.61
N HIS A 587 -13.81 -13.67 9.13
CA HIS A 587 -12.99 -14.41 10.08
C HIS A 587 -11.72 -14.93 9.43
N PRO A 588 -10.61 -15.01 10.17
CA PRO A 588 -9.38 -15.58 9.64
C PRO A 588 -9.56 -17.07 9.37
N LEU A 589 -8.93 -17.57 8.30
CA LEU A 589 -8.94 -18.99 7.95
C LEU A 589 -8.57 -19.90 9.14
N GLY A 590 -9.36 -20.93 9.40
CA GLY A 590 -8.93 -22.07 10.20
C GLY A 590 -7.75 -22.78 9.54
N PHE A 591 -6.99 -23.57 10.31
CA PHE A 591 -5.87 -24.33 9.74
C PHE A 591 -6.34 -25.40 8.76
N ASP A 592 -7.48 -26.03 9.07
CA ASP A 592 -8.12 -27.09 8.27
C ASP A 592 -9.17 -26.54 7.31
N ASP A 593 -9.34 -25.22 7.22
CA ASP A 593 -10.25 -24.64 6.24
C ASP A 593 -9.73 -24.92 4.83
N GLU A 594 -10.60 -25.45 4.00
CA GLU A 594 -10.30 -25.71 2.60
C GLU A 594 -10.28 -24.39 1.82
N ILE A 595 -9.29 -24.23 0.98
CA ILE A 595 -9.09 -23.05 0.16
C ILE A 595 -9.15 -23.43 -1.30
N HIS A 596 -10.12 -22.84 -1.98
CA HIS A 596 -10.34 -23.00 -3.42
C HIS A 596 -9.74 -21.81 -4.19
N ALA A 597 -8.49 -21.47 -3.89
CA ALA A 597 -7.73 -20.46 -4.62
C ALA A 597 -6.80 -21.15 -5.64
N GLY A 598 -7.29 -21.39 -6.85
CA GLY A 598 -6.52 -21.99 -7.95
C GLY A 598 -6.89 -23.44 -8.29
N PRO A 599 -6.07 -24.15 -9.11
CA PRO A 599 -6.42 -25.44 -9.71
C PRO A 599 -6.34 -26.63 -8.74
N THR A 600 -5.82 -26.46 -7.53
CA THR A 600 -5.70 -27.53 -6.54
C THR A 600 -6.07 -26.99 -5.17
N PRO A 601 -7.11 -27.54 -4.51
CA PRO A 601 -7.46 -27.16 -3.15
C PRO A 601 -6.27 -27.36 -2.21
N HIS A 602 -6.17 -26.51 -1.21
CA HIS A 602 -5.18 -26.62 -0.13
C HIS A 602 -5.76 -26.13 1.19
N THR A 603 -5.03 -26.38 2.28
CA THR A 603 -5.50 -26.03 3.62
C THR A 603 -5.22 -24.56 3.96
N GLY A 604 -5.93 -24.01 4.94
CA GLY A 604 -5.67 -22.69 5.51
C GLY A 604 -4.27 -22.54 6.09
N LEU A 605 -3.71 -23.63 6.63
CA LEU A 605 -2.31 -23.70 6.99
C LEU A 605 -1.40 -23.48 5.77
N ASP A 606 -1.64 -24.22 4.69
CA ASP A 606 -0.84 -24.12 3.47
C ASP A 606 -0.95 -22.74 2.80
N GLU A 607 -2.12 -22.08 2.83
CA GLU A 607 -2.25 -20.71 2.31
C GLU A 607 -1.44 -19.72 3.13
N ARG A 608 -1.44 -19.84 4.45
CA ARG A 608 -0.64 -18.95 5.32
C ARG A 608 0.86 -19.12 5.09
N ILE A 609 1.27 -20.33 4.76
CA ILE A 609 2.66 -20.64 4.37
C ILE A 609 2.95 -20.08 2.96
N ARG A 610 1.97 -20.15 2.06
CA ARG A 610 2.05 -19.61 0.68
C ARG A 610 1.92 -18.09 0.62
N ASP A 611 1.45 -17.42 1.67
CA ASP A 611 1.43 -15.96 1.78
C ASP A 611 2.86 -15.41 1.83
N ARG A 612 3.47 -15.44 0.65
CA ARG A 612 4.76 -14.87 0.35
C ARG A 612 4.54 -13.38 0.29
N ARG A 613 4.91 -12.69 1.37
CA ARG A 613 5.08 -11.25 1.30
C ARG A 613 6.24 -10.97 0.35
N PRO A 614 6.06 -10.12 -0.69
CA PRO A 614 7.22 -9.47 -1.25
C PRO A 614 7.96 -8.79 -0.08
N PRO A 615 9.29 -8.88 -0.03
CA PRO A 615 10.03 -8.14 0.98
C PRO A 615 9.60 -6.67 0.87
N HIS A 616 9.10 -6.10 1.97
CA HIS A 616 8.86 -4.66 2.04
C HIS A 616 10.18 -3.96 1.74
N ALA A 617 10.12 -2.80 1.08
CA ALA A 617 11.32 -2.02 0.86
C ALA A 617 11.92 -1.66 2.24
N PRO A 618 13.26 -1.73 2.40
CA PRO A 618 13.91 -1.33 3.64
C PRO A 618 13.44 0.04 4.11
N ILE A 619 13.33 0.26 5.43
CA ILE A 619 12.90 1.56 5.98
C ILE A 619 13.74 2.72 5.41
N SER A 620 15.02 2.49 5.14
CA SER A 620 15.95 3.47 4.55
C SER A 620 15.69 3.80 3.07
N GLN A 621 14.78 3.10 2.41
CA GLN A 621 14.24 3.46 1.09
C GLN A 621 12.93 4.24 1.20
N HIS A 622 12.26 4.17 2.34
CA HIS A 622 11.03 4.91 2.63
C HIS A 622 11.29 6.21 3.40
N TYR A 623 12.35 6.22 4.20
CA TYR A 623 12.78 7.33 5.02
C TYR A 623 14.14 7.82 4.54
N TYR A 624 14.20 9.07 4.14
CA TYR A 624 15.44 9.75 3.76
C TYR A 624 15.83 10.69 4.90
N PRO A 625 16.76 10.28 5.79
CA PRO A 625 17.21 11.14 6.86
C PRO A 625 17.98 12.35 6.30
N HIS A 626 17.95 13.45 7.02
CA HIS A 626 18.85 14.58 6.79
C HIS A 626 20.24 14.24 7.38
N LEU A 627 21.31 14.53 6.64
CA LEU A 627 22.65 14.61 7.21
C LEU A 627 23.00 16.08 7.46
N GLN A 628 22.94 16.49 8.72
CA GLN A 628 23.82 17.51 9.25
C GLN A 628 24.81 16.78 10.17
N ARG A 629 26.05 16.61 9.70
CA ARG A 629 27.21 16.45 10.58
C ARG A 629 27.83 17.82 10.81
#